data_AF-H3CCP8-F1
#
_entry.id   AF-H3CCP8-F1
#
_cell.length_a   1.000
_cell.length_b   1.000
_cell.length_c   1.000
_cell.angle_alpha   90.00
_cell.angle_beta   90.00
_cell.angle_gamma   90.00
#
_symmetry.space_group_name_H-M   'P 1'
#
loop_
_entity.id
_entity.type
_entity.pdbx_description
1 polymer ?
#
loop_
_entity_poly.entity_id
_entity_poly.type
_entity_poly.pdbx_seq_one_letter_code
_entity_poly.pdbx_strand_id
1 'polypeptide(L)'
;WFIDTQASHILQDGHFPDWFQGFATRKDTDDLLKDKSLGCFLLRLSDKTIGYILSYKRGRDRCRHFVITQNTRGQFTMRGDCRTHNSLTELIQFHKFSPIQPFREYLTSSCFQ
;
A
#
# COMPACT_ATOMS: atom_id res chain seq x y z
N TRP A 1 9.03 -2.39 18.25
CA TRP A 1 7.72 -2.82 17.72
C TRP A 1 7.71 -2.95 16.19
N PHE A 2 7.82 -1.87 15.39
CA PHE A 2 7.81 -1.98 13.92
C PHE A 2 8.92 -2.89 13.36
N ILE A 3 10.17 -2.67 13.81
CA ILE A 3 11.31 -3.52 13.43
C ILE A 3 11.10 -4.98 13.83
N ASP A 4 10.60 -5.21 15.05
CA ASP A 4 10.47 -6.55 15.62
C ASP A 4 9.25 -7.35 15.10
N THR A 5 8.26 -6.69 14.47
CA THR A 5 6.98 -7.34 14.10
C THR A 5 6.54 -7.13 12.65
N GLN A 6 6.98 -6.05 12.00
CA GLN A 6 6.48 -5.66 10.68
C GLN A 6 7.60 -5.61 9.62
N ALA A 7 8.84 -5.30 10.02
CA ALA A 7 9.94 -5.17 9.06
C ALA A 7 10.20 -6.46 8.27
N SER A 8 10.13 -7.63 8.90
CA SER A 8 10.30 -8.93 8.21
C SER A 8 9.26 -9.20 7.12
N HIS A 9 8.10 -8.55 7.18
CA HIS A 9 7.04 -8.68 6.17
C HIS A 9 7.23 -7.76 4.95
N ILE A 10 8.15 -6.81 5.04
CA ILE A 10 8.37 -5.78 4.01
C ILE A 10 9.75 -5.92 3.39
N LEU A 11 10.77 -6.26 4.18
CA LEU A 11 12.15 -6.37 3.74
C LEU A 11 12.26 -7.39 2.59
N GLN A 12 12.86 -6.95 1.50
CA GLN A 12 13.25 -7.76 0.36
C GLN A 12 14.77 -7.75 0.32
N ASP A 13 15.39 -8.92 0.51
CA ASP A 13 16.85 -9.07 0.55
C ASP A 13 17.56 -8.11 1.52
N GLY A 14 16.91 -7.80 2.65
CA GLY A 14 17.45 -6.89 3.68
C GLY A 14 17.26 -5.39 3.38
N HIS A 15 16.61 -5.04 2.28
CA HIS A 15 16.29 -3.66 1.91
C HIS A 15 14.79 -3.40 1.93
N PHE A 16 14.41 -2.15 2.23
CA PHE A 16 13.04 -1.72 2.08
C PHE A 16 12.71 -1.51 0.59
N PRO A 17 11.57 -2.02 0.11
CA PRO A 17 11.16 -1.81 -1.27
C PRO A 17 10.91 -0.34 -1.57
N ASP A 18 11.10 0.02 -2.84
CA ASP A 18 10.91 1.37 -3.36
C ASP A 18 9.47 1.88 -3.24
N TRP A 19 8.49 1.04 -2.89
CA TRP A 19 7.09 1.44 -2.66
C TRP A 19 6.76 1.65 -1.19
N PHE A 20 7.69 1.38 -0.27
CA PHE A 20 7.45 1.53 1.15
C PHE A 20 7.98 2.86 1.69
N GLN A 21 7.08 3.71 2.17
CA GLN A 21 7.40 5.03 2.73
C GLN A 21 7.68 4.99 4.24
N GLY A 22 7.26 3.94 4.95
CA GLY A 22 7.32 3.91 6.41
C GLY A 22 6.21 4.71 7.08
N PHE A 23 6.56 5.50 8.10
CA PHE A 23 5.62 6.35 8.81
C PHE A 23 5.35 7.63 8.00
N ALA A 24 4.12 7.77 7.49
CA ALA A 24 3.68 8.97 6.81
C ALA A 24 2.24 9.30 7.20
N THR A 25 1.96 10.58 7.40
CA THR A 25 0.58 11.01 7.62
C THR A 25 -0.21 10.93 6.33
N ARG A 26 -1.54 10.96 6.45
CA ARG A 26 -2.41 11.07 5.27
C ARG A 26 -2.10 12.33 4.46
N LYS A 27 -1.84 13.45 5.13
CA LYS A 27 -1.53 14.72 4.48
C LYS A 27 -0.24 14.64 3.66
N ASP A 28 0.85 14.15 4.26
CA ASP A 28 2.14 14.03 3.56
C ASP A 28 2.01 13.11 2.33
N THR A 29 1.21 12.04 2.46
CA THR A 29 0.93 11.12 1.37
C THR A 29 0.13 11.77 0.24
N ASP A 30 -0.87 12.58 0.58
CA ASP A 30 -1.67 13.30 -0.41
C ASP A 30 -0.82 14.33 -1.16
N ASP A 31 0.05 15.05 -0.45
CA ASP A 31 1.00 16.01 -1.03
C ASP A 31 2.02 15.31 -1.96
N LEU A 32 2.57 14.16 -1.55
CA LEU A 32 3.51 13.37 -2.36
C LEU A 32 2.88 12.84 -3.67
N LEU A 33 1.62 12.43 -3.62
CA LEU A 33 0.92 11.84 -4.77
C LEU A 33 0.23 12.89 -5.66
N LYS A 34 0.16 14.15 -5.22
CA LYS A 34 -0.64 15.20 -5.87
C LYS A 34 -0.29 15.38 -7.36
N ASP A 35 1.01 15.45 -7.66
CA ASP A 35 1.54 15.72 -9.00
C ASP A 35 2.05 14.45 -9.70
N LYS A 36 1.74 13.27 -9.16
CA LYS A 36 2.10 11.98 -9.75
C LYS A 36 1.07 11.50 -10.78
N SER A 37 1.48 10.55 -11.61
CA SER A 37 0.62 9.88 -12.60
C SER A 37 -0.51 9.07 -11.93
N LEU A 38 -1.58 8.82 -12.68
CA LEU A 38 -2.68 7.97 -12.20
C LEU A 38 -2.19 6.57 -11.83
N GLY A 39 -2.66 6.05 -10.70
CA GLY A 39 -2.26 4.74 -10.18
C GLY A 39 -0.89 4.70 -9.51
N CYS A 40 -0.13 5.81 -9.52
CA CYS A 40 1.11 5.93 -8.75
C CYS A 40 0.81 5.74 -7.26
N PHE A 41 1.60 4.92 -6.58
CA PHE A 41 1.25 4.42 -5.25
C PHE A 41 2.43 4.37 -4.27
N LEU A 42 2.09 4.29 -3.00
CA LEU A 42 3.00 3.97 -1.90
C LEU A 42 2.27 3.21 -0.80
N LEU A 43 3.04 2.47 -0.01
CA LEU A 43 2.59 1.82 1.22
C LEU A 43 3.17 2.58 2.41
N ARG A 44 2.32 2.85 3.40
CA ARG A 44 2.71 3.48 4.66
C ARG A 44 2.15 2.73 5.85
N LEU A 45 2.69 2.99 7.03
CA LEU A 45 2.15 2.48 8.28
C LEU A 45 0.92 3.27 8.72
N SER A 46 -0.03 2.57 9.32
CA SER A 46 -1.15 3.21 9.99
C SER A 46 -0.72 3.74 11.37
N ASP A 47 -1.12 4.97 11.68
CA ASP A 47 -0.93 5.64 12.97
C ASP A 47 -1.97 5.21 14.01
N LYS A 48 -3.09 4.62 13.56
CA LYS A 48 -4.25 4.28 14.40
C LYS A 48 -4.44 2.79 14.64
N THR A 49 -3.86 1.95 13.80
CA THR A 49 -4.07 0.50 13.84
C THR A 49 -2.79 -0.23 13.46
N ILE A 50 -2.60 -1.42 14.00
CA ILE A 50 -1.55 -2.32 13.53
C ILE A 50 -1.89 -2.75 12.10
N GLY A 51 -1.09 -2.31 11.14
CA GLY A 51 -1.27 -2.65 9.72
C GLY A 51 -0.73 -1.59 8.78
N TYR A 52 -1.04 -1.77 7.50
CA TYR A 52 -0.54 -0.93 6.42
C TYR A 52 -1.66 -0.14 5.78
N ILE A 53 -1.29 0.94 5.10
CA ILE A 53 -2.19 1.71 4.27
C ILE A 53 -1.58 1.80 2.88
N LEU A 54 -2.26 1.21 1.89
CA LEU A 54 -1.98 1.45 0.48
C LEU A 54 -2.62 2.77 0.10
N SER A 55 -1.80 3.69 -0.42
CA SER A 55 -2.29 4.96 -0.96
C SER A 55 -1.90 5.09 -2.41
N TYR A 56 -2.84 5.52 -3.26
CA TYR A 56 -2.56 5.74 -4.67
C TYR A 56 -3.32 6.93 -5.26
N LYS A 57 -2.74 7.49 -6.32
CA LYS A 57 -3.23 8.67 -7.03
C LYS A 57 -4.48 8.37 -7.86
N ARG A 58 -5.54 9.16 -7.63
CA ARG A 58 -6.84 9.06 -8.31
C ARG A 58 -7.35 10.42 -8.81
N GLY A 59 -7.08 10.77 -10.06
CA GLY A 59 -7.58 12.01 -10.66
C GLY A 59 -6.94 13.27 -10.06
N ARG A 60 -7.45 14.45 -10.39
CA ARG A 60 -6.89 15.73 -9.94
C ARG A 60 -7.10 15.92 -8.43
N ASP A 61 -6.01 16.12 -7.70
CA ASP A 61 -5.97 16.40 -6.24
C ASP A 61 -6.72 15.40 -5.34
N ARG A 62 -6.87 14.15 -5.76
CA ARG A 62 -7.45 13.10 -4.91
C ARG A 62 -6.56 11.87 -4.86
N CYS A 63 -6.52 11.28 -3.68
CA CYS A 63 -5.90 9.99 -3.41
C CYS A 63 -6.95 9.03 -2.86
N ARG A 64 -6.62 7.74 -2.94
CA ARG A 64 -7.36 6.71 -2.22
C ARG A 64 -6.46 6.07 -1.21
N HIS A 65 -7.05 5.65 -0.10
CA HIS A 65 -6.34 5.01 1.00
C HIS A 65 -7.10 3.75 1.39
N PHE A 66 -6.42 2.62 1.38
CA PHE A 66 -6.96 1.32 1.76
C PHE A 66 -6.17 0.76 2.91
N VAL A 67 -6.88 0.39 3.98
CA VAL A 67 -6.26 -0.33 5.09
C VAL A 67 -5.98 -1.75 4.63
N ILE A 68 -4.75 -2.21 4.82
CA ILE A 68 -4.36 -3.60 4.65
C ILE A 68 -4.23 -4.20 6.04
N THR A 69 -4.97 -5.26 6.27
CA THR A 69 -4.95 -6.04 7.52
C THR A 69 -4.28 -7.38 7.29
N GLN A 70 -3.66 -7.91 8.34
CA GLN A 70 -3.12 -9.26 8.36
C GLN A 70 -4.06 -10.18 9.14
N ASN A 71 -4.37 -11.35 8.59
CA ASN A 71 -5.17 -12.36 9.28
C ASN A 71 -4.30 -13.22 10.22
N THR A 72 -4.92 -14.10 11.00
CA THR A 72 -4.23 -15.01 11.93
C THR A 72 -3.28 -16.00 11.25
N ARG A 73 -3.40 -16.20 9.94
CA ARG A 73 -2.51 -17.04 9.11
C ARG A 73 -1.36 -16.25 8.51
N GLY A 74 -1.22 -14.97 8.85
CA GLY A 74 -0.17 -14.09 8.33
C GLY A 74 -0.44 -13.51 6.94
N GLN A 75 -1.61 -13.74 6.36
CA GLN A 75 -1.96 -13.28 5.01
C GLN A 75 -2.53 -11.86 5.03
N PHE A 76 -2.25 -11.09 3.98
CA PHE A 76 -2.65 -9.70 3.81
C PHE A 76 -3.93 -9.57 3.00
N THR A 77 -4.77 -8.59 3.34
CA THR A 77 -6.03 -8.32 2.64
C THR A 77 -6.35 -6.83 2.71
N MET A 78 -6.76 -6.23 1.58
CA MET A 78 -7.30 -4.87 1.61
C MET A 78 -8.72 -4.88 2.18
N ARG A 79 -9.01 -3.95 3.08
CA ARG A 79 -10.34 -3.84 3.68
C ARG A 79 -11.40 -3.62 2.61
N GLY A 80 -12.37 -4.54 2.54
CA GLY A 80 -13.44 -4.53 1.54
C GLY A 80 -13.14 -5.35 0.30
N ASP A 81 -11.95 -5.93 0.19
CA ASP A 81 -11.60 -6.96 -0.80
C ASP A 81 -11.89 -8.35 -0.23
N CYS A 82 -12.15 -9.33 -1.10
CA CYS A 82 -12.33 -10.74 -0.76
C CYS A 82 -11.05 -11.57 -0.94
N ARG A 83 -10.04 -11.02 -1.61
CA ARG A 83 -8.80 -11.74 -1.92
C ARG A 83 -7.72 -11.55 -0.85
N THR A 84 -7.10 -12.66 -0.45
CA THR A 84 -5.96 -12.65 0.47
C THR A 84 -4.65 -12.94 -0.28
N HIS A 85 -3.54 -12.44 0.26
CA HIS A 85 -2.20 -12.54 -0.33
C HIS A 85 -1.19 -12.98 0.73
N ASN A 86 -0.16 -13.73 0.34
CA ASN A 86 0.85 -14.23 1.28
C ASN A 86 1.93 -13.18 1.59
N SER A 87 2.03 -12.13 0.78
CA SER A 87 2.93 -10.99 1.02
C SER A 87 2.33 -9.68 0.52
N LEU A 88 2.87 -8.55 1.01
CA LEU A 88 2.53 -7.23 0.50
C LEU A 88 2.94 -7.06 -0.98
N THR A 89 4.07 -7.65 -1.36
CA THR A 89 4.56 -7.67 -2.75
C THR A 89 3.55 -8.34 -3.68
N GLU A 90 3.03 -9.50 -3.28
CA GLU A 90 2.02 -10.24 -4.05
C GLU A 90 0.72 -9.43 -4.18
N LEU A 91 0.29 -8.77 -3.10
CA LEU A 91 -0.88 -7.89 -3.10
C LEU A 91 -0.70 -6.72 -4.09
N ILE A 92 0.44 -6.03 -4.05
CA ILE A 92 0.75 -4.93 -4.96
C ILE A 92 0.78 -5.43 -6.40
N GLN A 93 1.49 -6.53 -6.66
CA GLN A 93 1.62 -7.10 -8.00
C GLN A 93 0.25 -7.50 -8.55
N PHE A 94 -0.60 -8.10 -7.73
CA PHE A 94 -1.97 -8.44 -8.12
C PHE A 94 -2.75 -7.21 -8.59
N HIS A 95 -2.71 -6.10 -7.85
CA HIS A 95 -3.45 -4.89 -8.20
C HIS A 95 -2.82 -4.03 -9.32
N LYS A 96 -1.64 -4.42 -9.83
CA LYS A 96 -1.13 -3.90 -11.11
C LYS A 96 -1.85 -4.49 -12.32
N PHE A 97 -2.34 -5.72 -12.22
CA PHE A 97 -3.01 -6.44 -13.32
C PHE A 97 -4.51 -6.66 -13.09
N SER A 98 -4.97 -6.57 -11.85
CA SER A 98 -6.37 -6.75 -11.47
C SER A 98 -6.93 -5.47 -10.84
N PRO A 99 -8.12 -5.03 -11.27
CA PRO A 99 -8.69 -3.76 -10.82
C PRO A 99 -9.04 -3.80 -9.32
N ILE A 100 -8.76 -2.70 -8.63
CA ILE A 100 -9.23 -2.45 -7.27
C ILE A 100 -10.74 -2.15 -7.32
N GLN A 101 -11.54 -3.00 -6.69
CA GLN A 101 -12.99 -2.86 -6.62
C GLN A 101 -13.40 -1.86 -5.52
N PRO A 102 -14.52 -1.14 -5.69
CA PRO A 102 -15.42 -1.10 -6.86
C PRO A 102 -14.97 -0.13 -7.96
N PHE A 103 -13.75 0.41 -7.87
CA PHE A 103 -13.35 1.61 -8.63
C PHE A 103 -12.84 1.33 -10.03
N ARG A 104 -12.46 0.08 -10.33
CA ARG A 104 -11.90 -0.32 -11.63
C ARG A 104 -10.61 0.43 -11.98
N GLU A 105 -9.79 0.67 -10.97
CA GLU A 105 -8.51 1.35 -11.07
C GLU A 105 -7.36 0.38 -10.79
N TYR A 106 -6.17 0.70 -11.27
CA TYR A 106 -4.98 -0.16 -11.17
C TYR A 106 -3.83 0.59 -10.52
N LEU A 107 -2.95 -0.16 -9.86
CA LEU A 107 -1.64 0.35 -9.47
C LEU A 107 -0.73 0.40 -10.69
N THR A 108 0.12 1.41 -10.76
CA THR A 108 1.05 1.59 -11.90
C THR A 108 2.50 1.54 -11.42
N SER A 109 3.07 2.68 -11.06
CA SER A 109 4.45 2.84 -10.61
C SER A 109 4.52 3.13 -9.11
N SER A 110 5.66 2.78 -8.51
CA SER A 110 5.95 3.26 -7.16
C SER A 110 6.13 4.79 -7.17
N CYS A 111 5.79 5.45 -6.06
CA CYS A 111 6.00 6.89 -5.87
C CYS A 111 7.49 7.30 -5.87
N PHE A 112 8.38 6.39 -5.47
CA PHE A 112 9.83 6.64 -5.33
C PHE A 112 10.66 6.04 -6.47
N GLN A 113 10.00 5.60 -7.55
CA GLN A 113 10.63 5.18 -8.80
C GLN A 113 10.76 6.34 -9.79
#